data_AF-A0A1H7KJD9-F1
#
_entry.id   AF-A0A1H7KJD9-F1
#
_cell.length_a   1.000
_cell.length_b   1.000
_cell.length_c   1.000
_cell.angle_alpha   90.00
_cell.angle_beta   90.00
_cell.angle_gamma   90.00
#
_symmetry.space_group_name_H-M   'P 1'
#
loop_
_entity.id
_entity.type
_entity.pdbx_description
1 polymer ?
#
loop_
_entity_poly.entity_id
_entity_poly.type
_entity_poly.pdbx_seq_one_letter_code
_entity_poly.pdbx_strand_id
1 'polypeptide(L)'
;MSLKHSILKVQAALGNVRAMEKLHVDTHTEDIIVKVEGTQFATSQLNEIYMDVVELAGYYYVKTIVLGSFHIKTWKGANLLINGNDFELNLVSDMQEIESDFSNVSNRSITQIDFIIEEKDINKIEQSRINKITISSKKKTAYFENIVIQDEEE
;
A
#
# COMPACT_ATOMS: atom_id res chain seq x y z
N MET A 1 -0.51 -47.25 20.62
CA MET A 1 -0.87 -46.53 19.38
C MET A 1 -1.84 -45.39 19.74
N SER A 2 -1.37 -44.19 20.12
CA SER A 2 -2.29 -43.09 20.50
C SER A 2 -1.73 -41.65 20.36
N LEU A 3 -0.54 -41.45 19.78
CA LEU A 3 0.07 -40.12 19.69
C LEU A 3 -0.28 -39.36 18.38
N LYS A 4 -0.98 -40.00 17.44
CA LYS A 4 -1.24 -39.43 16.10
C LYS A 4 -2.54 -38.58 16.02
N HIS A 5 -3.53 -38.85 16.86
CA HIS A 5 -4.84 -38.18 16.78
C HIS A 5 -4.86 -36.76 17.39
N SER A 6 -4.02 -36.49 18.39
CA SER A 6 -3.95 -35.18 19.04
C SER A 6 -3.29 -34.13 18.15
N ILE A 7 -2.21 -34.49 17.45
CA ILE A 7 -1.45 -33.58 16.56
C ILE A 7 -2.30 -33.15 15.36
N LEU A 8 -3.11 -34.05 14.79
CA LEU A 8 -4.03 -33.74 13.68
C LEU A 8 -5.14 -32.76 14.09
N LYS A 9 -5.69 -32.88 15.31
CA LYS A 9 -6.68 -31.92 15.84
C LYS A 9 -6.09 -30.54 16.09
N VAL A 10 -4.86 -30.48 16.60
CA VAL A 10 -4.15 -29.21 16.84
C VAL A 10 -3.78 -28.53 15.52
N GLN A 11 -3.33 -29.27 14.50
CA GLN A 11 -3.09 -28.70 13.16
C GLN A 11 -4.38 -28.21 12.48
N ALA A 12 -5.48 -28.95 12.60
CA ALA A 12 -6.77 -28.52 12.06
C ALA A 12 -7.33 -27.28 12.76
N ALA A 13 -7.16 -27.18 14.09
CA ALA A 13 -7.53 -25.99 14.85
C ALA A 13 -6.65 -24.79 14.44
N LEU A 14 -5.32 -24.92 14.43
CA LEU A 14 -4.39 -23.84 14.06
C LEU A 14 -4.52 -23.38 12.60
N GLY A 15 -4.83 -24.29 11.68
CA GLY A 15 -5.13 -23.93 10.28
C GLY A 15 -6.39 -23.07 10.15
N ASN A 16 -7.42 -23.36 10.96
CA ASN A 16 -8.64 -22.58 10.98
C ASN A 16 -8.47 -21.24 11.72
N VAL A 17 -7.67 -21.18 12.79
CA VAL A 17 -7.42 -19.90 13.50
C VAL A 17 -6.56 -18.94 12.67
N ARG A 18 -5.52 -19.42 11.99
CA ARG A 18 -4.71 -18.59 11.07
C ARG A 18 -5.50 -18.13 9.85
N ALA A 19 -6.44 -18.96 9.37
CA ALA A 19 -7.39 -18.55 8.34
C ALA A 19 -8.39 -17.52 8.89
N MET A 20 -8.90 -17.70 10.11
CA MET A 20 -9.83 -16.76 10.78
C MET A 20 -9.20 -15.40 11.10
N GLU A 21 -7.95 -15.33 11.56
CA GLU A 21 -7.24 -14.07 11.81
C GLU A 21 -7.02 -13.28 10.50
N LYS A 22 -6.79 -13.97 9.39
CA LYS A 22 -6.70 -13.34 8.06
C LYS A 22 -8.08 -13.01 7.43
N LEU A 23 -9.18 -13.50 7.99
CA LEU A 23 -10.52 -13.44 7.37
C LEU A 23 -11.35 -12.20 7.73
N HIS A 24 -10.89 -11.34 8.64
CA HIS A 24 -11.68 -10.18 9.10
C HIS A 24 -10.97 -8.84 8.87
N VAL A 25 -10.58 -8.56 7.63
CA VAL A 25 -10.49 -7.17 7.17
C VAL A 25 -11.79 -6.89 6.41
N ASP A 26 -12.83 -6.49 7.14
CA ASP A 26 -14.10 -6.05 6.54
C ASP A 26 -13.90 -4.67 5.88
N THR A 27 -14.75 -4.29 4.91
CA THR A 27 -14.71 -2.97 4.24
C THR A 27 -14.65 -1.81 5.25
N HIS A 28 -15.33 -1.94 6.40
CA HIS A 28 -15.25 -0.97 7.48
C HIS A 28 -13.83 -0.80 8.05
N THR A 29 -13.04 -1.87 8.12
CA THR A 29 -11.64 -1.80 8.59
C THR A 29 -10.75 -1.15 7.53
N GLU A 30 -10.98 -1.45 6.25
CA GLU A 30 -10.25 -0.83 5.14
C GLU A 30 -10.46 0.69 5.10
N ASP A 31 -11.72 1.11 5.18
CA ASP A 31 -12.11 2.53 5.20
C ASP A 31 -11.52 3.26 6.42
N ILE A 32 -11.47 2.59 7.58
CA ILE A 32 -10.84 3.14 8.78
C ILE A 32 -9.33 3.28 8.59
N ILE A 33 -8.63 2.25 8.12
CA ILE A 33 -7.17 2.27 7.89
C ILE A 33 -6.82 3.42 6.94
N VAL A 34 -7.47 3.46 5.78
CA VAL A 34 -7.23 4.49 4.77
C VAL A 34 -7.51 5.89 5.31
N LYS A 35 -8.65 6.07 5.99
CA LYS A 35 -9.04 7.39 6.53
C LYS A 35 -8.14 7.85 7.67
N VAL A 36 -7.51 6.94 8.40
CA VAL A 36 -6.60 7.26 9.51
C VAL A 36 -5.18 7.52 9.01
N GLU A 37 -4.76 6.89 7.92
CA GLU A 37 -3.34 6.79 7.57
C GLU A 37 -2.89 7.58 6.34
N GLY A 38 -3.79 8.20 5.57
CA GLY A 38 -3.34 9.05 4.46
C GLY A 38 -4.42 9.87 3.76
N THR A 39 -3.96 10.80 2.92
CA THR A 39 -4.83 11.57 2.01
C THR A 39 -4.87 10.87 0.66
N GLN A 40 -6.03 10.84 -0.01
CA GLN A 40 -6.12 10.26 -1.36
C GLN A 40 -5.40 11.16 -2.36
N PHE A 41 -4.37 10.65 -3.03
CA PHE A 41 -3.56 11.44 -3.96
C PHE A 41 -3.98 11.24 -5.42
N ALA A 42 -4.16 9.99 -5.82
CA ALA A 42 -4.39 9.62 -7.21
C ALA A 42 -5.20 8.33 -7.32
N THR A 43 -5.72 8.08 -8.53
CA THR A 43 -6.50 6.87 -8.79
C THR A 43 -6.09 6.21 -10.10
N SER A 44 -6.54 4.98 -10.25
CA SER A 44 -6.49 4.19 -11.48
C SER A 44 -7.81 3.44 -11.59
N GLN A 45 -8.05 2.78 -12.71
CA GLN A 45 -9.30 2.02 -12.92
C GLN A 45 -9.62 1.00 -11.81
N LEU A 46 -8.60 0.43 -11.15
CA LEU A 46 -8.76 -0.67 -10.20
C LEU A 46 -8.10 -0.42 -8.83
N ASN A 47 -7.48 0.75 -8.63
CA ASN A 47 -6.69 1.03 -7.43
C ASN A 47 -6.73 2.51 -7.10
N GLU A 48 -6.69 2.80 -5.81
CA GLU A 48 -6.50 4.13 -5.25
C GLU A 48 -5.17 4.16 -4.51
N ILE A 49 -4.49 5.30 -4.54
CA ILE A 49 -3.27 5.51 -3.77
C ILE A 49 -3.46 6.67 -2.80
N TYR A 50 -3.12 6.40 -1.54
CA TYR A 50 -3.11 7.35 -0.46
C TYR A 50 -1.67 7.56 -0.02
N MET A 51 -1.30 8.79 0.28
CA MET A 51 0.05 9.11 0.76
C MET A 51 -0.01 10.13 1.89
N ASP A 52 1.03 10.11 2.72
CA ASP A 52 1.31 11.15 3.71
C ASP A 52 2.81 11.22 4.00
N VAL A 53 3.30 12.40 4.40
CA VAL A 53 4.70 12.56 4.83
C VAL A 53 4.77 12.54 6.35
N VAL A 54 5.58 11.64 6.89
CA VAL A 54 5.79 11.50 8.34
C VAL A 54 7.25 11.67 8.70
N GLU A 55 7.49 12.22 9.89
CA GLU A 55 8.81 12.27 10.51
C GLU A 55 8.88 11.25 11.66
N LEU A 56 9.93 10.42 11.67
CA LEU A 56 10.22 9.50 12.76
C LEU A 56 11.71 9.51 13.07
N ALA A 57 12.06 9.89 14.31
CA ALA A 57 13.44 9.92 14.80
C ALA A 57 14.41 10.74 13.91
N GLY A 58 13.93 11.85 13.33
CA GLY A 58 14.73 12.72 12.45
C GLY A 58 14.89 12.22 11.01
N TYR A 59 14.16 11.18 10.61
CA TYR A 59 14.05 10.72 9.23
C TYR A 59 12.64 10.97 8.69
N TYR A 60 12.55 11.26 7.41
CA TYR A 60 11.29 11.50 6.72
C TYR A 60 10.91 10.34 5.81
N TYR A 61 9.63 10.01 5.81
CA TYR A 61 9.06 8.93 5.02
C TYR A 61 7.80 9.38 4.32
N VAL A 62 7.59 8.89 3.10
CA VAL A 62 6.30 8.92 2.42
C VAL A 62 5.60 7.61 2.74
N LYS A 63 4.66 7.65 3.69
CA LYS A 63 3.73 6.54 3.92
C LYS A 63 2.83 6.41 2.72
N THR A 64 2.71 5.20 2.17
CA THR A 64 1.89 4.95 0.99
C THR A 64 0.98 3.76 1.21
N ILE A 65 -0.30 3.93 0.88
CA ILE A 65 -1.30 2.87 0.91
C ILE A 65 -1.90 2.73 -0.47
N VAL A 66 -1.83 1.52 -1.03
CA VAL A 66 -2.56 1.16 -2.24
C VAL A 66 -3.75 0.30 -1.87
N LEU A 67 -4.95 0.78 -2.18
CA LEU A 67 -6.21 0.06 -1.96
C LEU A 67 -6.82 -0.36 -3.31
N GLY A 68 -6.96 -1.66 -3.56
CA GLY A 68 -7.58 -2.16 -4.79
C GLY A 68 -7.09 -3.52 -5.26
N SER A 69 -6.96 -3.71 -6.56
CA SER A 69 -6.46 -4.94 -7.18
C SER A 69 -4.94 -5.16 -7.05
N PHE A 70 -4.20 -4.16 -6.59
CA PHE A 70 -2.76 -4.25 -6.38
C PHE A 70 -2.48 -5.12 -5.17
N HIS A 71 -1.90 -6.29 -5.45
CA HIS A 71 -1.62 -7.35 -4.50
C HIS A 71 -0.24 -7.90 -4.82
N ILE A 72 0.65 -7.90 -3.85
CA ILE A 72 2.04 -8.34 -3.99
C ILE A 72 2.53 -9.07 -2.74
N LYS A 73 3.47 -10.00 -2.96
CA LYS A 73 4.36 -10.54 -1.93
C LYS A 73 5.77 -10.62 -2.49
N THR A 74 6.71 -9.87 -1.91
CA THR A 74 8.08 -9.71 -2.41
C THR A 74 9.08 -9.49 -1.28
N TRP A 75 10.35 -9.83 -1.52
CA TRP A 75 11.51 -9.59 -0.63
C TRP A 75 12.56 -8.72 -1.32
N LYS A 76 12.11 -7.78 -2.16
CA LYS A 76 12.99 -6.93 -2.99
C LYS A 76 12.61 -5.46 -2.93
N GLY A 77 11.73 -5.09 -2.01
CA GLY A 77 11.17 -3.75 -1.90
C GLY A 77 10.34 -3.36 -3.13
N ALA A 78 10.12 -2.06 -3.21
CA ALA A 78 9.43 -1.37 -4.30
C ALA A 78 10.07 0.00 -4.56
N ASN A 79 9.74 0.60 -5.71
CA ASN A 79 10.04 1.98 -6.02
C ASN A 79 8.74 2.76 -6.24
N LEU A 80 8.73 4.00 -5.79
CA LEU A 80 7.67 4.98 -6.03
C LEU A 80 8.24 6.07 -6.93
N LEU A 81 7.77 6.10 -8.17
CA LEU A 81 8.10 7.14 -9.13
C LEU A 81 6.97 8.16 -9.17
N ILE A 82 7.28 9.40 -8.82
CA ILE A 82 6.37 10.55 -8.83
C ILE A 82 6.81 11.48 -9.95
N ASN A 83 5.91 11.72 -10.90
CA ASN A 83 6.10 12.69 -11.97
C ASN A 83 5.23 13.91 -11.65
N GLY A 84 5.86 15.02 -11.34
CA GLY A 84 5.19 16.30 -11.15
C GLY A 84 5.23 17.18 -12.39
N ASN A 85 4.80 18.43 -12.21
CA ASN A 85 4.81 19.44 -13.28
C ASN A 85 6.22 19.76 -13.80
N ASP A 86 7.18 19.87 -12.89
CA ASP A 86 8.54 20.34 -13.15
C ASP A 86 9.62 19.47 -12.49
N PHE A 87 9.24 18.32 -11.96
CA PHE A 87 10.15 17.41 -11.28
C PHE A 87 9.81 15.94 -11.50
N GLU A 88 10.83 15.10 -11.30
CA GLU A 88 10.70 13.67 -11.14
C GLU A 88 11.34 13.29 -9.80
N LEU A 89 10.67 12.44 -9.04
CA LEU A 89 11.14 11.92 -7.76
C LEU A 89 11.01 10.41 -7.74
N ASN A 90 12.11 9.70 -7.53
CA ASN A 90 12.15 8.24 -7.47
C ASN A 90 12.57 7.82 -6.06
N LEU A 91 11.62 7.28 -5.30
CA LEU A 91 11.84 6.87 -3.92
C LEU A 91 11.91 5.35 -3.82
N VAL A 92 12.76 4.86 -2.92
CA VAL A 92 12.95 3.44 -2.65
C VAL A 92 12.30 3.08 -1.32
N SER A 93 11.66 1.92 -1.26
CA SER A 93 11.02 1.46 -0.02
C SER A 93 12.03 1.30 1.11
N ASP A 94 11.62 1.63 2.33
CA ASP A 94 12.44 1.48 3.53
C ASP A 94 12.66 0.00 3.91
N MET A 95 11.72 -0.86 3.52
CA MET A 95 11.72 -2.29 3.77
C MET A 95 11.86 -3.11 2.47
N GLN A 96 12.42 -4.31 2.60
CA GLN A 96 12.54 -5.26 1.48
C GLN A 96 11.34 -6.19 1.37
N GLU A 97 10.80 -6.63 2.50
CA GLU A 97 9.63 -7.49 2.54
C GLU A 97 8.37 -6.64 2.46
N ILE A 98 7.54 -6.90 1.45
CA ILE A 98 6.25 -6.25 1.26
C ILE A 98 5.24 -7.35 0.99
N GLU A 99 4.18 -7.39 1.80
CA GLU A 99 3.06 -8.31 1.67
C GLU A 99 1.76 -7.52 1.75
N SER A 100 0.89 -7.70 0.77
CA SER A 100 -0.45 -7.12 0.77
C SER A 100 -1.40 -7.95 1.60
N ASP A 101 -2.28 -7.28 2.35
CA ASP A 101 -3.39 -7.91 3.04
C ASP A 101 -4.62 -7.93 2.12
N PHE A 102 -5.12 -9.13 1.81
CA PHE A 102 -6.28 -9.32 0.95
C PHE A 102 -7.54 -9.55 1.78
N SER A 103 -8.59 -8.79 1.47
CA SER A 103 -9.93 -9.01 2.03
C SER A 103 -10.78 -9.86 1.10
N ASN A 104 -11.30 -10.97 1.63
CA ASN A 104 -12.30 -11.78 0.94
C ASN A 104 -13.70 -11.12 0.92
N VAL A 105 -13.92 -10.07 1.73
CA VAL A 105 -15.21 -9.38 1.84
C VAL A 105 -15.34 -8.31 0.76
N SER A 106 -14.35 -7.42 0.67
CA SER A 106 -14.31 -6.35 -0.34
C SER A 106 -13.75 -6.82 -1.69
N ASN A 107 -13.09 -7.98 -1.71
CA ASN A 107 -12.31 -8.48 -2.85
C ASN A 107 -11.23 -7.47 -3.31
N ARG A 108 -10.67 -6.71 -2.34
CA ARG A 108 -9.58 -5.76 -2.54
C ARG A 108 -8.39 -6.15 -1.65
N SER A 109 -7.23 -5.60 -1.99
CA SER A 109 -6.02 -5.67 -1.20
C SER A 109 -5.65 -4.29 -0.66
N ILE A 110 -5.12 -4.27 0.55
CA ILE A 110 -4.38 -3.15 1.11
C ILE A 110 -2.90 -3.49 0.99
N THR A 111 -2.12 -2.57 0.42
CA THR A 111 -0.67 -2.67 0.40
C THR A 111 -0.07 -1.41 1.00
N GLN A 112 0.56 -1.55 2.15
CA GLN A 112 1.28 -0.46 2.82
C GLN A 112 2.77 -0.55 2.46
N ILE A 113 3.36 0.57 2.07
CA ILE A 113 4.78 0.69 1.75
C ILE A 113 5.24 2.07 2.19
N ASP A 114 6.31 2.12 2.98
CA ASP A 114 6.95 3.37 3.37
C ASP A 114 8.17 3.61 2.47
N PHE A 115 8.35 4.85 2.02
CA PHE A 115 9.45 5.25 1.16
C PHE A 115 10.30 6.32 1.83
N ILE A 116 11.62 6.19 1.78
CA ILE A 116 12.52 7.19 2.36
C ILE A 116 12.52 8.43 1.46
N ILE A 117 12.40 9.62 2.05
CA ILE A 117 12.50 10.90 1.34
C ILE A 117 13.48 11.85 2.05
N GLU A 118 14.18 12.67 1.27
CA GLU A 118 15.02 13.73 1.81
C GLU A 118 14.18 14.95 2.21
N GLU A 119 14.55 15.64 3.29
CA GLU A 119 13.83 16.83 3.80
C GLU A 119 13.61 17.89 2.72
N LYS A 120 14.62 18.11 1.86
CA LYS A 120 14.57 19.09 0.75
C LYS A 120 13.50 18.78 -0.31
N ASP A 121 13.05 17.53 -0.38
CA ASP A 121 12.12 17.02 -1.38
C ASP A 121 10.69 16.86 -0.83
N ILE A 122 10.47 17.05 0.47
CA ILE A 122 9.15 16.93 1.12
C ILE A 122 8.11 17.83 0.46
N ASN A 123 8.47 19.07 0.14
CA ASN A 123 7.58 20.04 -0.51
C ASN A 123 7.15 19.65 -1.93
N LYS A 124 7.72 18.58 -2.50
CA LYS A 124 7.29 18.00 -3.78
C LYS A 124 6.12 17.03 -3.60
N ILE A 125 5.87 16.55 -2.38
CA ILE A 125 4.75 15.66 -2.05
C ILE A 125 3.50 16.49 -1.78
N GLU A 126 3.06 17.20 -2.81
CA GLU A 126 1.83 18.01 -2.79
C GLU A 126 0.93 17.57 -3.94
N GLN A 127 -0.34 17.27 -3.64
CA GLN A 127 -1.26 16.73 -4.64
C GLN A 127 -1.41 17.65 -5.86
N SER A 128 -1.44 18.97 -5.69
CA SER A 128 -1.54 19.94 -6.80
C SER A 128 -0.33 19.97 -7.75
N ARG A 129 0.80 19.39 -7.35
CA ARG A 129 2.05 19.41 -8.12
C ARG A 129 2.37 18.09 -8.82
N ILE A 130 1.61 17.03 -8.52
CA ILE A 130 1.86 15.67 -8.96
C ILE A 130 0.91 15.32 -10.10
N ASN A 131 1.42 14.80 -11.20
CA ASN A 131 0.62 14.44 -12.37
C ASN A 131 0.35 12.93 -12.41
N LYS A 132 1.41 12.15 -12.21
CA LYS A 132 1.36 10.69 -12.31
C LYS A 132 2.19 10.05 -11.22
N ILE A 133 1.69 8.94 -10.70
CA ILE A 133 2.41 8.11 -9.73
C ILE A 133 2.53 6.71 -10.30
N THR A 134 3.70 6.11 -10.16
CA THR A 134 3.94 4.71 -10.52
C THR A 134 4.58 3.98 -9.34
N ILE A 135 3.92 2.92 -8.88
CA ILE A 135 4.50 1.99 -7.92
C ILE A 135 4.99 0.79 -8.69
N SER A 136 6.27 0.44 -8.51
CA SER A 136 6.86 -0.74 -9.15
C SER A 136 7.56 -1.62 -8.13
N SER A 137 7.35 -2.92 -8.26
CA SER A 137 8.14 -3.96 -7.60
C SER A 137 8.71 -4.88 -8.68
N LYS A 138 9.59 -5.81 -8.31
CA LYS A 138 10.08 -6.82 -9.28
C LYS A 138 8.95 -7.58 -9.99
N LYS A 139 7.79 -7.77 -9.33
CA LYS A 139 6.71 -8.65 -9.83
C LYS A 139 5.54 -7.90 -10.45
N LYS A 140 5.30 -6.65 -10.05
CA LYS A 140 4.06 -5.93 -10.38
C LYS A 140 4.32 -4.43 -10.39
N THR A 141 3.63 -3.74 -11.30
CA THR A 141 3.62 -2.29 -11.43
C THR A 141 2.17 -1.80 -11.45
N ALA A 142 1.91 -0.66 -10.82
CA ALA A 142 0.65 0.05 -10.87
C ALA A 142 0.89 1.51 -11.23
N TYR A 143 -0.03 2.07 -12.03
CA TYR A 143 0.02 3.44 -12.54
C TYR A 143 -1.21 4.18 -12.07
N PHE A 144 -1.03 5.42 -11.63
CA PHE A 144 -2.08 6.26 -11.08
C PHE A 144 -1.98 7.66 -11.70
N GLU A 145 -3.13 8.29 -11.90
CA GLU A 145 -3.27 9.66 -12.39
C GLU A 145 -3.99 10.51 -11.35
N ASN A 146 -3.58 11.78 -11.26
CA ASN A 146 -4.10 12.69 -10.25
C ASN A 146 -5.58 13.03 -10.51
N ILE A 147 -6.36 13.04 -9.44
CA ILE A 147 -7.80 13.35 -9.47
C ILE A 147 -8.04 14.82 -9.86
N VAL A 148 -7.22 15.76 -9.33
CA VAL A 148 -7.41 17.21 -9.53
C VAL A 148 -7.25 17.61 -11.00
N ILE A 149 -6.38 16.93 -11.74
CA ILE A 149 -6.11 17.24 -13.15
C ILE A 149 -7.21 16.68 -14.05
N GLN A 150 -7.88 15.59 -13.64
CA GLN A 150 -8.98 15.01 -14.41
C GLN A 150 -10.22 15.93 -14.45
N ASP A 151 -10.43 16.75 -13.41
CA ASP A 151 -11.54 17.69 -13.34
C ASP A 151 -11.32 18.98 -14.18
N GLU A 152 -10.09 19.24 -14.66
CA GLU A 152 -9.78 20.41 -15.50
C GLU A 152 -9.93 20.13 -17.03
N GLU A 153 -10.18 18.87 -17.43
CA GLU A 153 -10.31 18.47 -18.84
C GLU A 153 -11.76 18.31 -19.35
N GLU A 154 -12.78 18.73 -18.57
CA GLU A 154 -14.22 18.70 -18.97
C GLU A 154 -14.80 20.05 -19.45
#